data_AF-A0A0F9MQ82-F1
#
_entry.id   AF-A0A0F9MQ82-F1
#
_cell.length_a   1.000
_cell.length_b   1.000
_cell.length_c   1.000
_cell.angle_alpha   90.00
_cell.angle_beta   90.00
_cell.angle_gamma   90.00
#
_symmetry.space_group_name_H-M   'P 1'
#
loop_
_entity.id
_entity.type
_entity.pdbx_description
1 polymer ?
#
loop_
_entity_poly.entity_id
_entity_poly.type
_entity_poly.pdbx_seq_one_letter_code
_entity_poly.pdbx_strand_id
1 'polypeptide(L)'
;MVKIPKKIFTEIKRRDTIKCHFCGYKIIKPYPKDQLCPKCGKFLAILLDLTSEKKAKPQPKKFETKDITVSSKLKGKVRIKEKPHSISLESDKIKLKKGEYIKLLGITSTERTQLYCSNNNYIYLLELTNNLDFIATGVLGGELDKMLLISEEKNKEEKCQFYEKNGIIYLVYGKFPDKKGKWVLEQMSNNFSELARGKDVDKLDKFEKYNLEYKFKRRIQFILEQYVRLQEIFTDQEIPYVEDTIRIDYIGLSSMSIGVISLLLGEEDLNVDIPGEFENPEEEKEMIESMLTARIEAIAANTQGNTGATPRWIAVKLGFQKYRFLTFKKYENDYFLSMLSEGNLEKIEQVEKLLNPEISKVTNTMFSGDLKPFNKLKTSVAKYFTKRRNFPPFIFK
;
A
#
# COMPACT_ATOMS: atom_id res chain seq x y z
N MET A 1 -34.72 -35.71 28.19
CA MET A 1 -34.73 -34.39 28.85
C MET A 1 -35.68 -34.44 30.04
N VAL A 2 -35.15 -34.54 31.26
CA VAL A 2 -35.95 -34.47 32.48
C VAL A 2 -35.92 -33.03 32.98
N LYS A 3 -37.09 -32.38 33.02
CA LYS A 3 -37.25 -30.99 33.44
C LYS A 3 -36.95 -30.87 34.94
N ILE A 4 -35.88 -30.16 35.28
CA ILE A 4 -35.60 -29.73 36.66
C ILE A 4 -36.62 -28.64 37.02
N PRO A 5 -37.44 -28.79 38.08
CA PRO A 5 -38.33 -27.74 38.51
C PRO A 5 -37.51 -26.54 39.03
N LYS A 6 -37.64 -25.39 38.38
CA LYS A 6 -37.25 -24.09 38.93
C LYS A 6 -38.27 -23.71 40.00
N LYS A 7 -37.77 -23.43 41.21
CA LYS A 7 -38.48 -23.00 42.43
C LYS A 7 -39.03 -24.15 43.29
N ILE A 8 -38.22 -24.57 44.25
CA ILE A 8 -38.70 -25.08 45.53
C ILE A 8 -38.33 -24.00 46.55
N PHE A 9 -39.30 -23.60 47.37
CA PHE A 9 -39.26 -22.57 48.42
C PHE A 9 -39.82 -21.18 48.06
N THR A 10 -41.05 -21.04 48.55
CA THR A 10 -41.88 -19.88 48.81
C THR A 10 -41.17 -18.82 49.67
N GLU A 11 -41.58 -17.57 49.51
CA GLU A 11 -41.14 -16.40 50.30
C GLU A 11 -41.14 -16.71 51.82
N ILE A 12 -39.95 -16.88 52.40
CA ILE A 12 -39.79 -17.10 53.83
C ILE A 12 -39.85 -15.73 54.53
N LYS A 13 -41.04 -15.36 55.02
CA LYS A 13 -41.20 -14.29 56.03
C LYS A 13 -40.22 -14.56 57.17
N ARG A 14 -39.45 -13.54 57.60
CA ARG A 14 -38.47 -13.60 58.70
C ARG A 14 -39.13 -14.22 59.95
N ARG A 15 -38.88 -15.51 60.20
CA ARG A 15 -39.34 -16.23 61.40
C ARG A 15 -38.17 -16.33 62.36
N ASP A 16 -38.32 -15.83 63.58
CA ASP A 16 -37.27 -15.88 64.61
C ASP A 16 -37.00 -17.29 65.14
N THR A 17 -37.82 -18.28 64.76
CA THR A 17 -37.67 -19.68 65.14
C THR A 17 -37.83 -20.61 63.93
N ILE A 18 -36.89 -21.55 63.79
CA ILE A 18 -36.86 -22.54 62.70
C ILE A 18 -36.90 -23.93 63.33
N LYS A 19 -37.80 -24.79 62.88
CA LYS A 19 -37.83 -26.20 63.29
C LYS A 19 -36.92 -27.03 62.39
N CYS A 20 -36.07 -27.87 62.97
CA CYS A 20 -35.32 -28.89 62.26
C CYS A 20 -36.30 -29.91 61.65
N HIS A 21 -36.22 -30.12 60.34
CA HIS A 21 -37.09 -31.09 59.67
C HIS A 21 -36.77 -32.55 60.03
N PHE A 22 -35.58 -32.83 60.56
CA PHE A 22 -35.13 -34.19 60.88
C PHE A 22 -35.43 -34.63 62.31
N CYS A 23 -35.47 -33.73 63.29
CA CYS A 23 -35.66 -34.08 64.70
C CYS A 23 -36.69 -33.19 65.43
N GLY A 24 -37.34 -32.26 64.71
CA GLY A 24 -38.36 -31.36 65.25
C GLY A 24 -37.84 -30.27 66.19
N TYR A 25 -36.53 -30.23 66.47
CA TYR A 25 -35.92 -29.26 67.40
C TYR A 25 -36.09 -27.82 66.91
N LYS A 26 -36.51 -26.91 67.80
CA LYS A 26 -36.71 -25.49 67.49
C LYS A 26 -35.41 -24.72 67.72
N ILE A 27 -34.84 -24.15 66.66
CA ILE A 27 -33.64 -23.31 66.67
C ILE A 27 -34.10 -21.85 66.65
N ILE A 28 -33.67 -21.09 67.66
CA ILE A 28 -33.95 -19.65 67.82
C ILE A 28 -32.65 -18.88 67.56
N LYS A 29 -32.72 -17.63 67.09
CA LYS A 29 -31.54 -16.78 66.91
C LYS A 29 -30.76 -16.60 68.23
N PRO A 30 -29.42 -16.50 68.18
CA PRO A 30 -28.56 -16.53 67.00
C PRO A 30 -28.41 -17.94 66.42
N TYR A 31 -28.49 -18.07 65.09
CA TYR A 31 -28.41 -19.37 64.44
C TYR A 31 -26.98 -19.94 64.45
N PRO A 32 -26.81 -21.28 64.51
CA PRO A 32 -25.50 -21.93 64.44
C PRO A 32 -24.76 -21.59 63.14
N LYS A 33 -23.48 -21.21 63.23
CA LYS A 33 -22.66 -20.77 62.07
C LYS A 33 -22.27 -21.94 61.14
N ASP A 34 -22.20 -23.13 61.69
CA ASP A 34 -21.93 -24.39 61.00
C ASP A 34 -23.16 -24.94 60.26
N GLN A 35 -24.33 -24.29 60.42
CA GLN A 35 -25.59 -24.62 59.73
C GLN A 35 -26.11 -26.04 60.01
N LEU A 36 -25.60 -26.65 61.09
CA LEU A 36 -26.05 -27.94 61.58
C LEU A 36 -27.10 -27.76 62.67
N CYS A 37 -28.02 -28.71 62.78
CA CYS A 37 -28.91 -28.77 63.93
C CYS A 37 -28.11 -29.15 65.19
N PRO A 38 -28.17 -28.36 66.28
CA PRO A 38 -27.41 -28.65 67.50
C PRO A 38 -27.73 -30.00 68.13
N LYS A 39 -28.96 -30.50 67.92
CA LYS A 39 -29.42 -31.74 68.54
C LYS A 39 -29.06 -33.00 67.74
N CYS A 40 -29.09 -32.95 66.42
CA CYS A 40 -28.89 -34.14 65.58
C CYS A 40 -27.70 -34.06 64.61
N GLY A 41 -26.97 -32.94 64.58
CA GLY A 41 -25.79 -32.75 63.74
C GLY A 41 -26.07 -32.73 62.24
N LYS A 42 -27.34 -32.79 61.81
CA LYS A 42 -27.71 -32.78 60.39
C LYS A 42 -27.80 -31.36 59.85
N PHE A 43 -27.33 -31.20 58.61
CA PHE A 43 -27.32 -29.93 57.89
C PHE A 43 -28.74 -29.42 57.57
N LEU A 44 -28.97 -28.13 57.80
CA LEU A 44 -30.24 -27.46 57.53
C LEU A 44 -30.03 -26.34 56.51
N ALA A 45 -30.40 -26.59 55.25
CA ALA A 45 -30.27 -25.62 54.15
C ALA A 45 -30.98 -24.29 54.42
N ILE A 46 -32.06 -24.29 55.21
CA ILE A 46 -32.80 -23.08 55.60
C ILE A 46 -31.92 -22.11 56.43
N LEU A 47 -30.90 -22.60 57.15
CA LEU A 47 -29.96 -21.76 57.91
C LEU A 47 -28.89 -21.11 57.01
N LEU A 48 -28.56 -21.72 55.87
CA LEU A 48 -27.59 -21.19 54.89
C LEU A 48 -28.11 -19.87 54.30
N ASP A 49 -29.37 -19.85 53.84
CA ASP A 49 -29.98 -18.67 53.22
C ASP A 49 -30.15 -17.50 54.20
N LEU A 50 -30.33 -17.78 55.49
CA LEU A 50 -30.53 -16.78 56.55
C LEU A 50 -29.23 -16.24 57.15
N THR A 51 -28.10 -16.94 56.97
CA THR A 51 -26.77 -16.49 57.46
C THR A 51 -25.93 -15.82 56.37
N SER A 52 -26.36 -15.87 55.11
CA SER A 52 -25.69 -15.26 53.94
C SER A 52 -26.01 -13.78 53.70
N GLU A 53 -26.34 -13.00 54.73
CA GLU A 53 -26.31 -11.52 54.62
C GLU A 53 -24.84 -11.06 54.47
N LYS A 54 -24.50 -10.63 53.25
CA LYS A 54 -23.18 -10.12 52.84
C LYS A 54 -22.66 -9.05 53.81
N LYS A 55 -21.73 -9.43 54.70
CA LYS A 55 -20.84 -8.47 55.38
C LYS A 55 -19.66 -8.16 54.47
N ALA A 56 -19.64 -6.93 53.93
CA ALA A 56 -18.48 -6.36 53.27
C ALA A 56 -17.28 -6.36 54.23
N LYS A 57 -16.18 -6.99 53.84
CA LYS A 57 -14.89 -6.89 54.54
C LYS A 57 -14.06 -5.77 53.89
N PRO A 58 -13.44 -4.87 54.67
CA PRO A 58 -12.52 -3.87 54.14
C PRO A 58 -11.23 -4.55 53.71
N GLN A 59 -10.81 -4.35 52.46
CA GLN A 59 -9.49 -4.76 51.97
C GLN A 59 -8.45 -3.66 52.28
N PRO A 60 -7.20 -4.04 52.61
CA PRO A 60 -6.13 -3.10 52.96
C PRO A 60 -5.70 -2.23 51.76
N LYS A 61 -5.22 -1.02 52.02
CA LYS A 61 -4.59 -0.14 51.02
C LYS A 61 -3.43 -0.88 50.34
N LYS A 62 -3.65 -1.35 49.10
CA LYS A 62 -2.59 -1.79 48.21
C LYS A 62 -1.96 -0.56 47.57
N PHE A 63 -0.63 -0.50 47.63
CA PHE A 63 0.19 0.49 46.93
C PHE A 63 -0.16 0.50 45.43
N GLU A 64 -0.31 1.70 44.86
CA GLU A 64 -0.41 1.87 43.40
C GLU A 64 0.99 1.68 42.79
N THR A 65 1.25 0.51 42.20
CA THR A 65 2.16 0.46 41.06
C THR A 65 1.40 0.98 39.85
N LYS A 66 1.90 2.04 39.23
CA LYS A 66 1.40 2.53 37.93
C LYS A 66 1.78 1.53 36.83
N ASP A 67 1.02 0.44 36.75
CA ASP A 67 1.03 -0.43 35.57
C ASP A 67 0.02 0.12 34.56
N ILE A 68 0.38 1.23 33.91
CA ILE A 68 -0.27 1.64 32.67
C ILE A 68 0.16 0.64 31.60
N THR A 69 -0.53 -0.49 31.54
CA THR A 69 -0.52 -1.33 30.35
C THR A 69 -1.52 -0.76 29.34
N VAL A 70 -1.01 -0.46 28.14
CA VAL A 70 -1.71 0.15 26.99
C VAL A 70 -3.02 -0.59 26.63
N SER A 71 -3.15 -1.86 27.02
CA SER A 71 -4.30 -2.73 26.80
C SER A 71 -5.56 -2.37 27.62
N SER A 72 -5.47 -1.55 28.67
CA SER A 72 -6.64 -1.18 29.49
C SER A 72 -7.46 0.01 28.96
N LYS A 73 -6.94 0.78 27.99
CA LYS A 73 -7.69 1.85 27.29
C LYS A 73 -8.63 1.33 26.19
N LEU A 74 -8.61 0.04 25.87
CA LEU A 74 -9.33 -0.58 24.74
C LEU A 74 -10.48 -1.52 25.17
N LYS A 75 -11.19 -1.22 26.26
CA LYS A 75 -12.40 -1.98 26.68
C LYS A 75 -13.72 -1.23 26.47
N GLY A 76 -13.76 -0.31 25.51
CA GLY A 76 -15.03 0.08 24.89
C GLY A 76 -15.37 -0.92 23.80
N LYS A 77 -16.34 -1.81 24.00
CA LYS A 77 -17.03 -2.46 22.87
C LYS A 77 -17.83 -1.38 22.14
N VAL A 78 -17.17 -0.67 21.24
CA VAL A 78 -17.83 0.25 20.31
C VAL A 78 -18.65 -0.63 19.36
N ARG A 79 -19.96 -0.72 19.58
CA ARG A 79 -20.88 -1.16 18.53
C ARG A 79 -20.95 -0.04 17.51
N ILE A 80 -20.03 -0.06 16.55
CA ILE A 80 -20.14 0.79 15.37
C ILE A 80 -21.36 0.27 14.60
N LYS A 81 -22.47 1.00 14.62
CA LYS A 81 -23.53 0.84 13.61
C LYS A 81 -22.96 1.44 12.32
N GLU A 82 -22.08 0.70 11.66
CA GLU A 82 -21.65 1.06 10.31
C GLU A 82 -22.86 0.86 9.40
N LYS A 83 -23.41 1.97 8.89
CA LYS A 83 -24.26 1.88 7.69
C LYS A 83 -23.42 1.17 6.62
N PRO A 84 -23.94 0.14 5.94
CA PRO A 84 -23.19 -0.50 4.87
C PRO A 84 -22.83 0.58 3.85
N HIS A 85 -21.54 0.85 3.71
CA HIS A 85 -21.07 1.72 2.64
C HIS A 85 -21.21 0.89 1.36
N SER A 86 -22.30 1.12 0.61
CA SER A 86 -22.53 0.40 -0.65
C SER A 86 -21.54 0.93 -1.68
N ILE A 87 -20.55 0.11 -2.01
CA ILE A 87 -19.55 0.43 -3.03
C ILE A 87 -20.12 0.04 -4.39
N SER A 88 -20.27 1.02 -5.29
CA SER A 88 -20.60 0.76 -6.69
C SER A 88 -19.32 0.68 -7.52
N LEU A 89 -19.16 -0.42 -8.24
CA LEU A 89 -18.07 -0.63 -9.20
C LEU A 89 -18.37 0.00 -10.57
N GLU A 90 -19.59 0.48 -10.79
CA GLU A 90 -20.02 1.04 -12.08
C GLU A 90 -19.73 2.54 -12.19
N SER A 91 -19.27 3.16 -11.11
CA SER A 91 -18.87 4.56 -11.10
C SER A 91 -17.47 4.74 -11.69
N ASP A 92 -17.28 5.79 -12.50
CA ASP A 92 -15.96 6.18 -13.03
C ASP A 92 -14.89 6.37 -11.96
N LYS A 93 -15.32 6.72 -10.74
CA LYS A 93 -14.49 6.85 -9.55
C LYS A 93 -15.16 6.16 -8.39
N ILE A 94 -14.53 5.11 -7.90
CA ILE A 94 -14.93 4.42 -6.68
C ILE A 94 -14.44 5.26 -5.51
N LYS A 95 -15.36 6.03 -4.92
CA LYS A 95 -15.07 6.86 -3.75
C LYS A 95 -14.91 5.99 -2.51
N LEU A 96 -13.85 6.26 -1.76
CA LEU A 96 -13.54 5.63 -0.47
C LEU A 96 -13.66 6.71 0.63
N LYS A 97 -13.35 6.41 1.91
CA LYS A 97 -13.38 7.48 2.94
C LYS A 97 -12.14 8.38 2.85
N LYS A 98 -12.20 9.54 3.50
CA LYS A 98 -11.10 10.53 3.61
C LYS A 98 -10.58 11.10 2.27
N GLY A 99 -11.44 11.18 1.25
CA GLY A 99 -11.07 11.73 -0.06
C GLY A 99 -10.20 10.79 -0.91
N GLU A 100 -10.02 9.55 -0.48
CA GLU A 100 -9.41 8.46 -1.24
C GLU A 100 -10.37 8.00 -2.35
N TYR A 101 -9.83 7.55 -3.48
CA TYR A 101 -10.62 6.96 -4.55
C TYR A 101 -9.78 6.04 -5.43
N ILE A 102 -10.46 5.08 -6.05
CA ILE A 102 -9.90 4.19 -7.07
C ILE A 102 -10.61 4.46 -8.39
N LYS A 103 -9.86 4.63 -9.47
CA LYS A 103 -10.38 4.79 -10.84
C LYS A 103 -10.36 3.48 -11.61
N LEU A 104 -9.35 2.64 -11.36
CA LEU A 104 -9.17 1.36 -12.04
C LEU A 104 -8.58 0.32 -11.09
N LEU A 105 -9.13 -0.89 -11.19
CA LEU A 105 -8.54 -2.15 -10.75
C LEU A 105 -8.39 -3.02 -12.00
N GLY A 106 -7.18 -3.46 -12.27
CA GLY A 106 -6.83 -4.16 -13.50
C GLY A 106 -6.05 -5.45 -13.23
N ILE A 107 -6.22 -6.43 -14.11
CA ILE A 107 -5.44 -7.67 -14.13
C ILE A 107 -5.11 -7.99 -15.59
N THR A 108 -3.83 -8.19 -15.86
CA THR A 108 -3.30 -8.60 -17.16
C THR A 108 -2.24 -9.68 -16.96
N SER A 109 -2.04 -10.55 -17.95
CA SER A 109 -0.86 -11.43 -17.96
C SER A 109 0.33 -10.72 -18.60
N THR A 110 1.52 -11.22 -18.32
CA THR A 110 2.78 -10.83 -18.99
C THR A 110 2.73 -11.07 -20.50
N GLU A 111 1.93 -12.05 -20.95
CA GLU A 111 1.61 -12.33 -22.36
C GLU A 111 0.53 -11.38 -22.93
N ARG A 112 0.23 -10.28 -22.22
CA ARG A 112 -0.71 -9.22 -22.63
C ARG A 112 -2.17 -9.68 -22.73
N THR A 113 -2.54 -10.76 -22.05
CA THR A 113 -3.94 -11.17 -21.94
C THR A 113 -4.66 -10.35 -20.88
N GLN A 114 -5.64 -9.55 -21.28
CA GLN A 114 -6.54 -8.89 -20.32
C GLN A 114 -7.39 -9.94 -19.60
N LEU A 115 -7.32 -9.93 -18.27
CA LEU A 115 -8.03 -10.85 -17.39
C LEU A 115 -9.16 -10.18 -16.59
N TYR A 116 -8.98 -8.90 -16.23
CA TYR A 116 -9.99 -8.12 -15.54
C TYR A 116 -9.77 -6.62 -15.71
N CYS A 117 -10.84 -5.86 -15.89
CA CYS A 117 -10.82 -4.41 -15.91
C CYS A 117 -12.07 -3.86 -15.21
N SER A 118 -11.91 -3.13 -14.11
CA SER A 118 -13.07 -2.55 -13.41
C SER A 118 -13.67 -1.35 -14.14
N ASN A 119 -12.89 -0.68 -15.01
CA ASN A 119 -13.32 0.52 -15.71
C ASN A 119 -12.69 0.61 -17.10
N ASN A 120 -13.51 0.37 -18.14
CA ASN A 120 -13.06 0.37 -19.53
C ASN A 120 -12.52 1.72 -20.02
N ASN A 121 -12.88 2.83 -19.38
CA ASN A 121 -12.34 4.15 -19.72
C ASN A 121 -10.83 4.25 -19.44
N TYR A 122 -10.27 3.33 -18.66
CA TYR A 122 -8.85 3.25 -18.32
C TYR A 122 -8.20 1.95 -18.79
N ILE A 123 -8.81 1.24 -19.75
CA ILE A 123 -8.30 -0.04 -20.28
C ILE A 123 -6.87 0.06 -20.81
N TYR A 124 -6.51 1.22 -21.39
CA TYR A 124 -5.17 1.52 -21.87
C TYR A 124 -4.09 1.40 -20.78
N LEU A 125 -4.44 1.54 -19.49
CA LEU A 125 -3.49 1.34 -18.40
C LEU A 125 -3.03 -0.12 -18.32
N LEU A 126 -3.86 -1.09 -18.74
CA LEU A 126 -3.46 -2.51 -18.81
C LEU A 126 -2.39 -2.72 -19.89
N GLU A 127 -2.54 -2.07 -21.03
CA GLU A 127 -1.56 -2.13 -22.12
C GLU A 127 -0.27 -1.40 -21.73
N LEU A 128 -0.41 -0.19 -21.16
CA LEU A 128 0.70 0.58 -20.62
C LEU A 128 1.44 -0.22 -19.55
N THR A 129 0.74 -0.97 -18.70
CA THR A 129 1.37 -1.83 -17.68
C THR A 129 2.35 -2.82 -18.29
N ASN A 130 1.96 -3.51 -19.36
CA ASN A 130 2.85 -4.48 -20.03
C ASN A 130 4.05 -3.79 -20.70
N ASN A 131 3.85 -2.62 -21.30
CA ASN A 131 4.96 -1.86 -21.88
C ASN A 131 5.89 -1.30 -20.80
N LEU A 132 5.34 -0.81 -19.68
CA LEU A 132 6.10 -0.34 -18.54
C LEU A 132 6.87 -1.47 -17.89
N ASP A 133 6.25 -2.64 -17.72
CA ASP A 133 6.91 -3.82 -17.18
C ASP A 133 8.09 -4.20 -18.08
N PHE A 134 7.87 -4.37 -19.39
CA PHE A 134 8.95 -4.69 -20.32
C PHE A 134 10.10 -3.67 -20.31
N ILE A 135 9.79 -2.37 -20.42
CA ILE A 135 10.83 -1.33 -20.56
C ILE A 135 11.47 -1.00 -19.21
N ALA A 136 10.69 -0.86 -18.14
CA ALA A 136 11.21 -0.47 -16.82
C ALA A 136 11.98 -1.61 -16.15
N THR A 137 11.51 -2.86 -16.26
CA THR A 137 12.27 -4.01 -15.73
C THR A 137 13.55 -4.22 -16.52
N GLY A 138 13.50 -4.07 -17.86
CA GLY A 138 14.68 -4.13 -18.72
C GLY A 138 15.72 -3.06 -18.38
N VAL A 139 15.32 -1.78 -18.29
CA VAL A 139 16.25 -0.67 -18.03
C VAL A 139 16.72 -0.61 -16.57
N LEU A 140 15.84 -0.87 -15.60
CA LEU A 140 16.12 -0.66 -14.18
C LEU A 140 16.56 -1.94 -13.46
N GLY A 141 16.26 -3.14 -13.98
CA GLY A 141 16.75 -4.41 -13.43
C GLY A 141 16.04 -4.90 -12.16
N GLY A 142 14.71 -4.89 -12.11
CA GLY A 142 13.93 -5.39 -10.97
C GLY A 142 12.44 -5.56 -11.28
N GLU A 143 11.57 -5.53 -10.27
CA GLU A 143 10.11 -5.68 -10.41
C GLU A 143 9.39 -4.32 -10.41
N LEU A 144 8.45 -4.10 -11.35
CA LEU A 144 7.64 -2.88 -11.38
C LEU A 144 6.76 -2.76 -10.11
N ASP A 145 6.90 -1.68 -9.33
CA ASP A 145 6.17 -1.50 -8.06
C ASP A 145 5.13 -0.38 -8.13
N LYS A 146 5.53 0.82 -8.56
CA LYS A 146 4.64 2.00 -8.53
C LYS A 146 5.05 3.11 -9.49
N MET A 147 4.07 3.90 -9.90
CA MET A 147 4.22 5.08 -10.75
C MET A 147 3.36 6.23 -10.22
N LEU A 148 3.86 7.46 -10.30
CA LEU A 148 3.09 8.67 -10.04
C LEU A 148 2.82 9.39 -11.35
N LEU A 149 1.54 9.69 -11.60
CA LEU A 149 1.09 10.47 -12.75
C LEU A 149 0.62 11.85 -12.30
N ILE A 150 1.01 12.87 -13.06
CA ILE A 150 0.53 14.25 -12.89
C ILE A 150 -0.34 14.59 -14.10
N SER A 151 -1.63 14.82 -13.86
CA SER A 151 -2.57 15.26 -14.89
C SER A 151 -2.31 16.72 -15.28
N GLU A 152 -2.08 16.98 -16.57
CA GLU A 152 -1.74 18.32 -17.08
C GLU A 152 -2.89 19.33 -16.85
N GLU A 153 -4.15 18.91 -17.03
CA GLU A 153 -5.31 19.81 -16.92
C GLU A 153 -5.62 20.28 -15.50
N LYS A 154 -5.35 19.44 -14.50
CA LYS A 154 -5.85 19.62 -13.12
C LYS A 154 -4.76 19.65 -12.06
N ASN A 155 -3.51 19.48 -12.47
CA ASN A 155 -2.34 19.28 -11.61
C ASN A 155 -2.63 18.29 -10.47
N LYS A 156 -3.34 17.20 -10.80
CA LYS A 156 -3.74 16.18 -9.84
C LYS A 156 -2.75 15.04 -9.90
N GLU A 157 -2.21 14.73 -8.74
CA GLU A 157 -1.37 13.56 -8.49
C GLU A 157 -2.22 12.32 -8.23
N GLU A 158 -2.02 11.32 -9.07
CA GLU A 158 -2.63 10.00 -8.94
C GLU A 158 -1.55 8.94 -9.07
N LYS A 159 -1.65 7.90 -8.25
CA LYS A 159 -0.67 6.82 -8.19
C LYS A 159 -1.23 5.60 -8.91
N CYS A 160 -0.37 4.92 -9.63
CA CYS A 160 -0.57 3.56 -10.10
C CYS A 160 0.36 2.64 -9.33
N GLN A 161 -0.15 1.55 -8.79
CA GLN A 161 0.66 0.52 -8.13
C GLN A 161 0.46 -0.81 -8.84
N PHE A 162 1.55 -1.58 -8.88
CA PHE A 162 1.64 -2.84 -9.58
C PHE A 162 2.05 -3.94 -8.61
N TYR A 163 1.64 -5.16 -8.91
CA TYR A 163 2.07 -6.36 -8.21
C TYR A 163 2.08 -7.49 -9.21
N GLU A 164 3.24 -8.12 -9.41
CA GLU A 164 3.39 -9.27 -10.30
C GLU A 164 3.46 -10.55 -9.47
N LYS A 165 2.73 -11.59 -9.91
CA LYS A 165 2.80 -12.91 -9.29
C LYS A 165 2.48 -13.98 -10.33
N ASN A 166 3.43 -14.90 -10.54
CA ASN A 166 3.29 -16.03 -11.45
C ASN A 166 2.92 -15.59 -12.88
N GLY A 167 3.55 -14.53 -13.41
CA GLY A 167 3.26 -14.03 -14.76
C GLY A 167 1.93 -13.28 -14.91
N ILE A 168 1.25 -12.96 -13.80
CA ILE A 168 0.05 -12.13 -13.76
C ILE A 168 0.36 -10.81 -13.06
N ILE A 169 0.06 -9.70 -13.73
CA ILE A 169 0.26 -8.35 -13.23
C ILE A 169 -1.10 -7.79 -12.77
N TYR A 170 -1.16 -7.42 -11.50
CA TYR A 170 -2.28 -6.74 -10.86
C TYR A 170 -1.96 -5.25 -10.78
N LEU A 171 -2.93 -4.39 -11.10
CA LEU A 171 -2.76 -2.94 -10.94
C LEU A 171 -3.95 -2.26 -10.27
N VAL A 172 -3.64 -1.18 -9.57
CA VAL A 172 -4.60 -0.27 -8.97
C VAL A 172 -4.20 1.17 -9.27
N TYR A 173 -5.15 1.98 -9.74
CA TYR A 173 -4.91 3.37 -10.10
C TYR A 173 -5.92 4.31 -9.45
N GLY A 174 -5.42 5.41 -8.88
CA GLY A 174 -6.23 6.40 -8.17
C GLY A 174 -5.45 7.18 -7.11
N LYS A 175 -6.14 7.58 -6.04
CA LYS A 175 -5.56 8.29 -4.90
C LYS A 175 -5.84 7.53 -3.62
N PHE A 176 -4.82 6.89 -3.07
CA PHE A 176 -4.88 6.10 -1.84
C PHE A 176 -3.48 6.01 -1.19
N PRO A 177 -3.39 5.74 0.12
CA PRO A 177 -2.13 5.47 0.80
C PRO A 177 -1.41 4.23 0.28
N ASP A 178 -0.08 4.25 0.26
CA ASP A 178 0.74 3.21 -0.36
C ASP A 178 0.47 1.81 0.24
N LYS A 179 0.40 1.70 1.57
CA LYS A 179 0.12 0.44 2.28
C LYS A 179 -1.23 -0.16 1.91
N LYS A 180 -2.22 0.70 1.68
CA LYS A 180 -3.58 0.25 1.36
C LYS A 180 -3.69 -0.23 -0.08
N GLY A 181 -3.03 0.44 -1.02
CA GLY A 181 -2.96 -0.02 -2.40
C GLY A 181 -2.29 -1.39 -2.50
N LYS A 182 -1.15 -1.60 -1.81
CA LYS A 182 -0.48 -2.91 -1.73
C LYS A 182 -1.39 -3.98 -1.13
N TRP A 183 -2.11 -3.67 -0.05
CA TRP A 183 -3.09 -4.60 0.52
C TRP A 183 -4.19 -4.98 -0.48
N VAL A 184 -4.73 -4.02 -1.25
CA VAL A 184 -5.73 -4.31 -2.29
C VAL A 184 -5.15 -5.25 -3.34
N LEU A 185 -3.93 -4.98 -3.82
CA LEU A 185 -3.25 -5.82 -4.82
C LEU A 185 -3.01 -7.25 -4.31
N GLU A 186 -2.56 -7.40 -3.07
CA GLU A 186 -2.39 -8.72 -2.43
C GLU A 186 -3.73 -9.47 -2.33
N GLN A 187 -4.80 -8.79 -1.93
CA GLN A 187 -6.12 -9.39 -1.86
C GLN A 187 -6.64 -9.76 -3.25
N MET A 188 -6.43 -8.92 -4.26
CA MET A 188 -6.76 -9.23 -5.65
C MET A 188 -6.03 -10.47 -6.12
N SER A 189 -4.73 -10.55 -5.87
CA SER A 189 -3.90 -11.69 -6.26
C SER A 189 -4.36 -13.00 -5.63
N ASN A 190 -4.58 -13.01 -4.31
CA ASN A 190 -5.04 -14.21 -3.62
C ASN A 190 -6.43 -14.67 -4.13
N ASN A 191 -7.36 -13.73 -4.25
CA ASN A 191 -8.72 -14.03 -4.68
C ASN A 191 -8.79 -14.44 -6.16
N PHE A 192 -7.95 -13.87 -7.01
CA PHE A 192 -7.91 -14.22 -8.43
C PHE A 192 -7.21 -15.57 -8.64
N SER A 193 -6.09 -15.81 -7.97
CA SER A 193 -5.33 -17.06 -8.06
C SER A 193 -6.17 -18.27 -7.69
N GLU A 194 -7.07 -18.13 -6.71
CA GLU A 194 -8.05 -19.18 -6.37
C GLU A 194 -9.05 -19.46 -7.49
N LEU A 195 -9.51 -18.43 -8.21
CA LEU A 195 -10.46 -18.57 -9.31
C LEU A 195 -9.80 -19.13 -10.58
N ALA A 196 -8.54 -18.77 -10.82
CA ALA A 196 -7.74 -19.19 -11.95
C ALA A 196 -6.98 -20.51 -11.72
N ARG A 197 -7.10 -21.11 -10.52
CA ARG A 197 -6.33 -22.30 -10.15
C ARG A 197 -6.51 -23.44 -11.15
N GLY A 198 -5.39 -23.94 -11.67
CA GLY A 198 -5.36 -25.04 -12.62
C GLY A 198 -5.78 -24.67 -14.05
N LYS A 199 -5.93 -23.38 -14.35
CA LYS A 199 -6.23 -22.88 -15.69
C LYS A 199 -5.03 -22.17 -16.28
N ASP A 200 -4.85 -22.32 -17.59
CA ASP A 200 -3.95 -21.49 -18.39
C ASP A 200 -4.69 -20.19 -18.73
N VAL A 201 -4.31 -19.09 -18.06
CA VAL A 201 -5.04 -17.81 -18.14
C VAL A 201 -4.97 -17.17 -19.53
N ASP A 202 -3.93 -17.51 -20.31
CA ASP A 202 -3.71 -16.97 -21.65
C ASP A 202 -4.53 -17.71 -22.71
N LYS A 203 -4.91 -18.97 -22.43
CA LYS A 203 -5.70 -19.81 -23.34
C LYS A 203 -7.17 -19.95 -22.96
N LEU A 204 -7.66 -19.13 -22.02
CA LEU A 204 -9.07 -19.13 -21.66
C LEU A 204 -9.94 -18.73 -22.85
N ASP A 205 -11.02 -19.47 -23.07
CA ASP A 205 -12.03 -19.09 -24.07
C ASP A 205 -12.84 -17.85 -23.60
N LYS A 206 -13.63 -17.28 -24.51
CA LYS A 206 -14.44 -16.08 -24.21
C LYS A 206 -15.42 -16.30 -23.05
N PHE A 207 -16.01 -17.48 -22.95
CA PHE A 207 -17.00 -17.80 -21.94
C PHE A 207 -16.36 -18.00 -20.56
N GLU A 208 -15.19 -18.64 -20.52
CA GLU A 208 -14.38 -18.79 -19.32
C GLU A 208 -13.88 -17.44 -18.80
N LYS A 209 -13.38 -16.57 -19.69
CA LYS A 209 -12.97 -15.20 -19.34
C LYS A 209 -14.13 -14.43 -18.72
N TYR A 210 -15.30 -14.43 -19.36
CA TYR A 210 -16.50 -13.79 -18.84
C TYR A 210 -16.92 -14.33 -17.46
N ASN A 211 -16.91 -15.65 -17.29
CA ASN A 211 -17.25 -16.27 -16.01
C ASN A 211 -16.27 -15.91 -14.90
N LEU A 212 -14.98 -15.84 -15.23
CA LEU A 212 -13.92 -15.48 -14.30
C LEU A 212 -14.08 -14.02 -13.86
N GLU A 213 -14.24 -13.11 -14.82
CA GLU A 213 -14.50 -11.70 -14.58
C GLU A 213 -15.75 -11.47 -13.72
N TYR A 214 -16.86 -12.15 -14.06
CA TYR A 214 -18.12 -12.05 -13.31
C TYR A 214 -17.97 -12.50 -11.85
N LYS A 215 -17.31 -13.64 -11.62
CA LYS A 215 -17.04 -14.15 -10.26
C LYS A 215 -16.10 -13.22 -9.50
N PHE A 216 -15.09 -12.68 -10.18
CA PHE A 216 -14.11 -11.80 -9.57
C PHE A 216 -14.70 -10.43 -9.21
N LYS A 217 -15.61 -9.87 -10.01
CA LYS A 217 -16.33 -8.62 -9.70
C LYS A 217 -16.99 -8.65 -8.31
N ARG A 218 -17.60 -9.78 -7.93
CA ARG A 218 -18.20 -9.97 -6.59
C ARG A 218 -17.15 -9.98 -5.48
N ARG A 219 -15.98 -10.60 -5.72
CA ARG A 219 -14.86 -10.63 -4.76
C ARG A 219 -14.25 -9.25 -4.59
N ILE A 220 -14.08 -8.48 -5.66
CA ILE A 220 -13.61 -7.09 -5.62
C ILE A 220 -14.50 -6.21 -4.74
N GLN A 221 -15.82 -6.31 -4.90
CA GLN A 221 -16.75 -5.55 -4.07
C GLN A 221 -16.52 -5.85 -2.57
N PHE A 222 -16.37 -7.12 -2.21
CA PHE A 222 -16.05 -7.52 -0.84
C PHE A 222 -14.70 -6.97 -0.36
N ILE A 223 -13.66 -7.02 -1.19
CA ILE A 223 -12.32 -6.49 -0.87
C ILE A 223 -12.40 -4.99 -0.56
N LEU A 224 -13.11 -4.21 -1.39
CA LEU A 224 -13.26 -2.78 -1.19
C LEU A 224 -14.13 -2.45 0.03
N GLU A 225 -15.14 -3.26 0.33
CA GLU A 225 -15.92 -3.10 1.56
C GLU A 225 -15.03 -3.33 2.80
N GLN A 226 -14.16 -4.34 2.76
CA GLN A 226 -13.18 -4.56 3.83
C GLN A 226 -12.14 -3.43 3.91
N TYR A 227 -11.66 -2.92 2.78
CA TYR A 227 -10.78 -1.75 2.74
C TYR A 227 -11.35 -0.58 3.55
N VAL A 228 -12.63 -0.27 3.32
CA VAL A 228 -13.33 0.85 3.98
C VAL A 228 -13.49 0.62 5.49
N ARG A 229 -13.61 -0.64 5.93
CA ARG A 229 -13.68 -1.02 7.35
C ARG A 229 -12.31 -0.95 8.04
N LEU A 230 -11.26 -1.40 7.35
CA LEU A 230 -9.89 -1.43 7.88
C LEU A 230 -9.21 -0.05 7.90
N GLN A 231 -9.91 1.00 7.44
CA GLN A 231 -9.38 2.35 7.28
C GLN A 231 -8.83 3.00 8.57
N GLU A 232 -9.22 2.50 9.75
CA GLU A 232 -8.71 2.95 11.05
C GLU A 232 -7.41 2.25 11.49
N ILE A 233 -7.05 1.13 10.85
CA ILE A 233 -5.91 0.28 11.25
C ILE A 233 -4.63 0.66 10.50
N PHE A 234 -4.75 1.19 9.28
CA PHE A 234 -3.60 1.63 8.50
C PHE A 234 -3.07 2.97 9.01
N THR A 235 -1.82 2.97 9.48
CA THR A 235 -1.09 4.20 9.78
C THR A 235 -0.42 4.73 8.51
N ASP A 236 -0.67 5.99 8.20
CA ASP A 236 -0.01 6.73 7.10
C ASP A 236 1.46 7.07 7.43
N GLN A 237 1.99 6.63 8.58
CA GLN A 237 3.41 6.74 8.88
C GLN A 237 4.21 5.95 7.84
N GLU A 238 4.92 6.70 7.00
CA GLU A 238 5.95 6.18 6.10
C GLU A 238 7.06 5.57 6.96
N ILE A 239 7.48 4.37 6.57
CA ILE A 239 8.64 3.73 7.19
C ILE A 239 9.86 4.43 6.57
N PRO A 240 10.73 5.04 7.38
CA PRO A 240 11.91 5.73 6.85
C PRO A 240 12.75 4.75 6.03
N TYR A 241 13.29 5.24 4.90
CA TYR A 241 14.25 4.49 4.12
C TYR A 241 15.50 4.21 4.97
N VAL A 242 16.06 3.00 4.82
CA VAL A 242 17.32 2.62 5.49
C VAL A 242 18.49 3.43 4.93
N GLU A 243 18.44 3.74 3.64
CA GLU A 243 19.43 4.59 2.96
C GLU A 243 18.84 5.99 2.76
N ASP A 244 19.48 7.02 3.32
CA ASP A 244 19.06 8.42 3.16
C ASP A 244 19.77 9.10 1.99
N THR A 245 20.19 8.34 0.97
CA THR A 245 20.89 8.86 -0.21
C THR A 245 20.19 8.47 -1.49
N ILE A 246 20.31 9.30 -2.51
CA ILE A 246 19.95 9.05 -3.91
C ILE A 246 21.22 9.12 -4.75
N ARG A 247 21.45 8.09 -5.55
CA ARG A 247 22.48 8.03 -6.57
C ARG A 247 21.86 8.36 -7.91
N ILE A 248 22.54 9.14 -8.74
CA ILE A 248 22.11 9.43 -10.12
C ILE A 248 23.04 8.69 -11.10
N ASP A 249 22.45 7.81 -11.89
CA ASP A 249 23.16 6.93 -12.81
C ASP A 249 23.05 7.42 -14.27
N TYR A 250 21.95 8.11 -14.61
CA TYR A 250 21.73 8.68 -15.94
C TYR A 250 20.98 10.03 -15.86
N ILE A 251 21.35 10.96 -16.74
CA ILE A 251 20.64 12.24 -16.94
C ILE A 251 20.36 12.42 -18.44
N GLY A 252 19.09 12.61 -18.78
CA GLY A 252 18.62 12.92 -20.12
C GLY A 252 17.88 14.25 -20.17
N LEU A 253 18.11 15.06 -21.20
CA LEU A 253 17.32 16.24 -21.51
C LEU A 253 16.81 16.11 -22.94
N SER A 254 15.50 16.10 -23.12
CA SER A 254 14.87 16.04 -24.43
C SER A 254 13.98 17.25 -24.70
N SER A 255 13.74 17.54 -25.98
CA SER A 255 12.78 18.54 -26.44
C SER A 255 11.99 17.95 -27.59
N MET A 256 10.66 17.91 -27.48
CA MET A 256 9.77 17.40 -28.54
C MET A 256 10.20 16.03 -29.14
N SER A 257 10.67 15.09 -28.31
CA SER A 257 11.18 13.76 -28.72
C SER A 257 12.56 13.77 -29.41
N ILE A 258 13.33 14.85 -29.24
CA ILE A 258 14.74 14.91 -29.61
C ILE A 258 15.55 14.90 -28.32
N GLY A 259 16.31 13.83 -28.10
CA GLY A 259 17.30 13.75 -27.03
C GLY A 259 18.45 14.72 -27.29
N VAL A 260 18.50 15.82 -26.53
CA VAL A 260 19.51 16.88 -26.71
C VAL A 260 20.70 16.67 -25.78
N ILE A 261 20.48 16.03 -24.63
CA ILE A 261 21.53 15.55 -23.72
C ILE A 261 21.16 14.13 -23.32
N SER A 262 22.13 13.24 -23.46
CA SER A 262 22.14 11.92 -22.83
C SER A 262 23.47 11.81 -22.10
N LEU A 263 23.45 11.45 -20.82
CA LEU A 263 24.67 11.40 -20.02
C LEU A 263 24.59 10.22 -19.05
N LEU A 264 25.36 9.18 -19.36
CA LEU A 264 25.58 8.05 -18.47
C LEU A 264 26.68 8.42 -17.48
N LEU A 265 26.29 8.45 -16.21
CA LEU A 265 27.15 8.87 -15.12
C LEU A 265 27.89 7.70 -14.49
N GLY A 266 27.30 6.51 -14.38
CA GLY A 266 27.90 5.31 -13.77
C GLY A 266 28.59 4.36 -14.77
N GLU A 267 29.45 3.48 -14.24
CA GLU A 267 29.94 2.25 -14.92
C GLU A 267 29.18 1.00 -14.44
N GLU A 268 28.23 1.17 -13.51
CA GLU A 268 27.47 0.05 -12.95
C GLU A 268 26.42 -0.47 -13.93
N ASP A 269 26.24 -1.81 -13.90
CA ASP A 269 25.37 -2.63 -14.75
C ASP A 269 23.92 -2.10 -14.83
N LEU A 270 23.69 -1.16 -15.74
CA LEU A 270 22.37 -1.00 -16.34
C LEU A 270 22.22 -2.16 -17.32
N ASN A 271 21.18 -2.97 -17.16
CA ASN A 271 20.87 -4.09 -18.06
C ASN A 271 20.34 -3.56 -19.41
N VAL A 272 21.18 -2.88 -20.18
CA VAL A 272 20.84 -2.37 -21.49
C VAL A 272 21.41 -3.32 -22.53
N ASP A 273 20.56 -4.16 -23.10
CA ASP A 273 20.91 -4.92 -24.30
C ASP A 273 21.22 -3.94 -25.44
N ILE A 274 22.49 -3.89 -25.83
CA ILE A 274 22.98 -3.11 -26.97
C ILE A 274 23.18 -4.02 -28.19
N PRO A 275 22.78 -3.57 -29.39
CA PRO A 275 22.98 -4.35 -30.61
C PRO A 275 24.44 -4.23 -31.09
N GLY A 276 25.11 -5.36 -31.25
CA GLY A 276 26.45 -5.44 -31.85
C GLY A 276 27.58 -5.62 -30.82
N GLU A 277 28.78 -5.87 -31.33
CA GLU A 277 30.02 -5.90 -30.57
C GLU A 277 30.78 -4.61 -30.86
N PHE A 278 31.16 -3.88 -29.81
CA PHE A 278 31.88 -2.60 -29.92
C PHE A 278 33.32 -2.79 -29.47
N GLU A 279 34.28 -2.42 -30.32
CA GLU A 279 35.70 -2.45 -29.96
C GLU A 279 36.10 -1.22 -29.11
N ASN A 280 35.36 -0.12 -29.25
CA ASN A 280 35.61 1.16 -28.58
C ASN A 280 34.63 1.38 -27.41
N PRO A 281 35.11 1.47 -26.15
CA PRO A 281 34.25 1.72 -24.98
C PRO A 281 33.46 3.03 -25.04
N GLU A 282 33.96 4.06 -25.73
CA GLU A 282 33.21 5.33 -25.88
C GLU A 282 32.01 5.17 -26.81
N GLU A 283 32.14 4.40 -27.89
CA GLU A 283 31.03 4.10 -28.81
C GLU A 283 29.97 3.23 -28.13
N GLU A 284 30.41 2.25 -27.35
CA GLU A 284 29.52 1.43 -26.52
C GLU A 284 28.70 2.32 -25.56
N LYS A 285 29.36 3.26 -24.88
CA LYS A 285 28.72 4.20 -23.97
C LYS A 285 27.71 5.10 -24.68
N GLU A 286 28.05 5.64 -25.85
CA GLU A 286 27.13 6.47 -26.65
C GLU A 286 25.91 5.65 -27.13
N MET A 287 26.10 4.37 -27.44
CA MET A 287 25.01 3.47 -27.81
C MET A 287 24.07 3.22 -26.61
N ILE A 288 24.62 2.95 -25.42
CA ILE A 288 23.85 2.80 -24.19
C ILE A 288 23.06 4.08 -23.89
N GLU A 289 23.71 5.24 -23.93
CA GLU A 289 23.07 6.54 -23.76
C GLU A 289 21.90 6.73 -24.72
N SER A 290 22.08 6.41 -26.01
CA SER A 290 21.05 6.54 -27.04
C SER A 290 19.88 5.60 -26.81
N MET A 291 20.15 4.34 -26.48
CA MET A 291 19.13 3.33 -26.18
C MET A 291 18.31 3.68 -24.94
N LEU A 292 18.97 4.17 -23.88
CA LEU A 292 18.30 4.64 -22.67
C LEU A 292 17.35 5.79 -22.97
N THR A 293 17.82 6.82 -23.69
CA THR A 293 16.98 7.95 -24.08
C THR A 293 15.75 7.50 -24.85
N ALA A 294 15.93 6.67 -25.87
CA ALA A 294 14.82 6.18 -26.68
C ALA A 294 13.78 5.41 -25.85
N ARG A 295 14.23 4.52 -24.96
CA ARG A 295 13.34 3.73 -24.07
C ARG A 295 12.58 4.64 -23.09
N ILE A 296 13.26 5.62 -22.49
CA ILE A 296 12.69 6.57 -21.54
C ILE A 296 11.64 7.47 -22.21
N GLU A 297 11.95 7.99 -23.40
CA GLU A 297 11.03 8.80 -24.19
C GLU A 297 9.82 7.99 -24.64
N ALA A 298 10.01 6.74 -25.08
CA ALA A 298 8.92 5.85 -25.41
C ALA A 298 7.98 5.62 -24.22
N ILE A 299 8.50 5.47 -23.00
CA ILE A 299 7.68 5.40 -21.79
C ILE A 299 6.87 6.68 -21.58
N ALA A 300 7.53 7.84 -21.65
CA ALA A 300 6.88 9.13 -21.43
C ALA A 300 5.77 9.39 -22.46
N ALA A 301 6.07 9.19 -23.75
CA ALA A 301 5.13 9.36 -24.85
C ALA A 301 3.95 8.40 -24.76
N ASN A 302 4.19 7.11 -24.50
CA ASN A 302 3.11 6.14 -24.29
C ASN A 302 2.25 6.49 -23.07
N THR A 303 2.86 6.96 -21.99
CA THR A 303 2.12 7.37 -20.80
C THR A 303 1.25 8.58 -21.11
N GLN A 304 1.81 9.62 -21.72
CA GLN A 304 1.08 10.84 -22.06
C GLN A 304 -0.02 10.60 -23.09
N GLY A 305 0.27 9.85 -24.16
CA GLY A 305 -0.70 9.55 -25.21
C GLY A 305 -1.90 8.74 -24.70
N ASN A 306 -1.67 7.83 -23.75
CA ASN A 306 -2.75 6.99 -23.21
C ASN A 306 -3.51 7.65 -22.05
N THR A 307 -2.83 8.40 -21.17
CA THR A 307 -3.42 8.92 -19.92
C THR A 307 -3.79 10.39 -19.96
N GLY A 308 -3.25 11.17 -20.91
CA GLY A 308 -3.27 12.64 -20.86
C GLY A 308 -2.52 13.22 -19.65
N ALA A 309 -1.66 12.42 -19.02
CA ALA A 309 -0.86 12.76 -17.85
C ALA A 309 0.60 12.38 -18.10
N THR A 310 1.51 13.15 -17.50
CA THR A 310 2.94 12.85 -17.57
C THR A 310 3.35 12.04 -16.35
N PRO A 311 4.20 11.00 -16.50
CA PRO A 311 4.79 10.34 -15.36
C PRO A 311 5.69 11.32 -14.63
N ARG A 312 5.59 11.41 -13.30
CA ARG A 312 6.54 12.15 -12.47
C ARG A 312 7.71 11.26 -12.07
N TRP A 313 7.38 10.03 -11.70
CA TRP A 313 8.35 8.97 -11.46
C TRP A 313 7.74 7.59 -11.66
N ILE A 314 8.59 6.63 -12.00
CA ILE A 314 8.31 5.19 -12.08
C ILE A 314 9.34 4.51 -11.20
N ALA A 315 8.90 3.62 -10.32
CA ALA A 315 9.72 2.92 -9.37
C ALA A 315 9.74 1.42 -9.66
N VAL A 316 10.95 0.87 -9.70
CA VAL A 316 11.23 -0.55 -9.79
C VAL A 316 11.91 -0.99 -8.51
N LYS A 317 11.45 -2.10 -7.95
CA LYS A 317 11.95 -2.68 -6.71
C LYS A 317 13.05 -3.68 -7.04
N LEU A 318 14.25 -3.45 -6.50
CA LEU A 318 15.40 -4.35 -6.62
C LEU A 318 15.44 -5.38 -5.48
N GLY A 319 14.88 -5.03 -4.32
CA GLY A 319 14.94 -5.86 -3.13
C GLY A 319 14.22 -5.24 -1.95
N PHE A 320 14.57 -5.68 -0.73
CA PHE A 320 14.00 -5.09 0.49
C PHE A 320 14.48 -3.63 0.65
N GLN A 321 13.56 -2.68 0.54
CA GLN A 321 13.80 -1.23 0.62
C GLN A 321 14.81 -0.65 -0.39
N LYS A 322 15.18 -1.41 -1.42
CA LYS A 322 16.04 -0.95 -2.53
C LYS A 322 15.21 -0.73 -3.78
N TYR A 323 15.27 0.49 -4.30
CA TYR A 323 14.49 0.93 -5.45
C TYR A 323 15.35 1.74 -6.43
N ARG A 324 15.05 1.53 -7.71
CA ARG A 324 15.46 2.42 -8.80
C ARG A 324 14.26 3.19 -9.31
N PHE A 325 14.52 4.41 -9.77
CA PHE A 325 13.52 5.33 -10.24
C PHE A 325 13.91 5.91 -11.58
N LEU A 326 12.94 5.92 -12.48
CA LEU A 326 12.95 6.81 -13.61
C LEU A 326 12.10 8.03 -13.24
N THR A 327 12.70 9.21 -13.23
CA THR A 327 12.02 10.45 -12.86
C THR A 327 11.93 11.36 -14.07
N PHE A 328 10.84 12.13 -14.14
CA PHE A 328 10.64 13.10 -15.22
C PHE A 328 10.25 14.45 -14.64
N LYS A 329 10.71 15.49 -15.31
CA LYS A 329 10.34 16.86 -15.02
C LYS A 329 10.17 17.64 -16.31
N LYS A 330 8.96 18.14 -16.52
CA LYS A 330 8.63 19.06 -17.61
C LYS A 330 9.14 20.45 -17.26
N TYR A 331 9.83 21.07 -18.21
CA TYR A 331 10.25 22.47 -18.19
C TYR A 331 9.40 23.26 -19.19
N GLU A 332 9.58 24.58 -19.22
CA GLU A 332 9.02 25.43 -20.27
C GLU A 332 9.52 25.02 -21.66
N ASN A 333 8.82 25.43 -22.71
CA ASN A 333 9.18 25.16 -24.11
C ASN A 333 9.32 23.67 -24.46
N ASP A 334 8.52 22.82 -23.81
CA ASP A 334 8.45 21.36 -24.06
C ASP A 334 9.79 20.62 -23.90
N TYR A 335 10.64 21.09 -22.97
CA TYR A 335 11.79 20.32 -22.52
C TYR A 335 11.41 19.36 -21.39
N PHE A 336 12.01 18.18 -21.41
CA PHE A 336 11.83 17.15 -20.40
C PHE A 336 13.19 16.69 -19.87
N LEU A 337 13.40 16.88 -18.57
CA LEU A 337 14.51 16.25 -17.86
C LEU A 337 14.07 14.87 -17.41
N SER A 338 14.85 13.87 -17.76
CA SER A 338 14.72 12.50 -17.26
C SER A 338 15.97 12.12 -16.47
N MET A 339 15.79 11.38 -15.39
CA MET A 339 16.92 10.86 -14.61
C MET A 339 16.66 9.42 -14.18
N LEU A 340 17.69 8.59 -14.27
CA LEU A 340 17.75 7.27 -13.64
C LEU A 340 18.47 7.42 -12.31
N SER A 341 17.84 6.95 -11.24
CA SER A 341 18.35 7.10 -9.88
C SER A 341 18.08 5.88 -9.02
N GLU A 342 18.91 5.67 -8.00
CA GLU A 342 18.76 4.59 -7.02
C GLU A 342 18.76 5.17 -5.59
N GLY A 343 17.92 4.67 -4.69
CA GLY A 343 17.93 5.04 -3.26
C GLY A 343 16.67 5.76 -2.76
N ASN A 344 16.82 6.89 -2.05
CA ASN A 344 15.69 7.64 -1.48
C ASN A 344 15.16 8.70 -2.44
N LEU A 345 14.02 8.41 -3.08
CA LEU A 345 13.33 9.32 -4.00
C LEU A 345 13.00 10.70 -3.40
N GLU A 346 12.82 10.83 -2.08
CA GLU A 346 12.54 12.13 -1.44
C GLU A 346 13.65 13.16 -1.66
N LYS A 347 14.86 12.70 -2.00
CA LYS A 347 16.00 13.59 -2.28
C LYS A 347 16.05 14.09 -3.73
N ILE A 348 15.20 13.58 -4.63
CA ILE A 348 15.27 13.94 -6.06
C ILE A 348 15.05 15.43 -6.30
N GLU A 349 14.15 16.07 -5.56
CA GLU A 349 13.90 17.51 -5.70
C GLU A 349 15.14 18.34 -5.38
N GLN A 350 16.03 17.83 -4.53
CA GLN A 350 17.26 18.51 -4.17
C GLN A 350 18.28 18.42 -5.30
N VAL A 351 18.36 17.26 -5.97
CA VAL A 351 19.15 17.09 -7.20
C VAL A 351 18.63 18.03 -8.29
N GLU A 352 17.31 18.10 -8.47
CA GLU A 352 16.69 19.02 -9.44
C GLU A 352 16.97 20.50 -9.11
N LYS A 353 16.91 20.90 -7.83
CA LYS A 353 17.24 22.27 -7.41
C LYS A 353 18.69 22.64 -7.72
N LEU A 354 19.61 21.67 -7.64
CA LEU A 354 21.02 21.86 -8.01
C LEU A 354 21.22 21.97 -9.53
N LEU A 355 20.48 21.19 -10.32
CA LEU A 355 20.56 21.17 -11.78
C LEU A 355 19.84 22.35 -12.45
N ASN A 356 18.73 22.79 -11.87
CA ASN A 356 17.85 23.83 -12.43
C ASN A 356 18.59 25.08 -12.94
N PRO A 357 19.53 25.70 -12.20
CA PRO A 357 20.18 26.94 -12.66
C PRO A 357 20.96 26.78 -13.97
N GLU A 358 21.53 25.61 -14.22
CA GLU A 358 22.28 25.33 -15.45
C GLU A 358 21.36 24.88 -16.60
N ILE A 359 20.35 24.06 -16.30
CA ILE A 359 19.37 23.60 -17.29
C ILE A 359 18.52 24.77 -17.79
N SER A 360 18.05 25.65 -16.92
CA SER A 360 17.20 26.78 -17.30
C SER A 360 17.88 27.72 -18.31
N LYS A 361 19.23 27.83 -18.30
CA LYS A 361 19.95 28.65 -19.28
C LYS A 361 19.73 28.21 -20.73
N VAL A 362 19.45 26.92 -20.96
CA VAL A 362 19.28 26.34 -22.29
C VAL A 362 17.82 26.00 -22.62
N THR A 363 16.91 25.99 -21.63
CA THR A 363 15.49 25.65 -21.84
C THR A 363 14.56 26.87 -21.91
N ASN A 364 15.09 28.10 -21.80
CA ASN A 364 14.29 29.34 -21.87
C ASN A 364 13.72 29.64 -23.27
N THR A 365 14.23 28.99 -24.31
CA THR A 365 13.78 29.14 -25.69
C THR A 365 13.51 27.77 -26.31
N MET A 366 12.55 27.70 -27.23
CA MET A 366 12.30 26.49 -28.03
C MET A 366 13.58 26.00 -28.71
N PHE A 367 13.71 24.68 -28.84
CA PHE A 367 14.86 24.07 -29.48
C PHE A 367 14.90 24.42 -30.96
N SER A 368 16.02 24.98 -31.42
CA SER A 368 16.21 25.45 -32.80
C SER A 368 17.16 24.58 -33.62
N GLY A 369 17.63 23.45 -33.06
CA GLY A 369 18.62 22.57 -33.69
C GLY A 369 20.08 22.90 -33.35
N ASP A 370 20.37 23.99 -32.64
CA ASP A 370 21.75 24.28 -32.17
C ASP A 370 22.12 23.46 -30.93
N LEU A 371 23.01 22.49 -31.11
CA LEU A 371 23.51 21.63 -30.04
C LEU A 371 24.65 22.26 -29.22
N LYS A 372 25.29 23.35 -29.67
CA LYS A 372 26.41 23.97 -28.95
C LYS A 372 26.12 24.33 -27.48
N PRO A 373 24.99 24.98 -27.12
CA PRO A 373 24.69 25.28 -25.73
C PRO A 373 24.49 24.00 -24.89
N PHE A 374 23.90 22.96 -25.48
CA PHE A 374 23.64 21.68 -24.82
C PHE A 374 24.91 20.87 -24.61
N ASN A 375 25.85 20.86 -25.56
CA ASN A 375 27.15 20.20 -25.41
C ASN A 375 27.99 20.84 -24.29
N LYS A 376 27.93 22.17 -24.15
CA LYS A 376 28.55 22.89 -23.02
C LYS A 376 27.90 22.47 -21.69
N LEU A 377 26.57 22.38 -21.65
CA LEU A 377 25.84 21.91 -20.48
C LEU A 377 26.18 20.46 -20.14
N LYS A 378 26.16 19.53 -21.11
CA LYS A 378 26.56 18.12 -20.95
C LYS A 378 27.94 18.01 -20.30
N THR A 379 28.92 18.78 -20.79
CA THR A 379 30.28 18.80 -20.24
C THR A 379 30.34 19.33 -18.80
N SER A 380 29.57 20.38 -18.49
CA SER A 380 29.50 20.96 -17.15
C SER A 380 28.87 19.99 -16.14
N VAL A 381 27.73 19.40 -16.51
CA VAL A 381 27.01 18.40 -15.70
C VAL A 381 27.88 17.17 -15.50
N ALA A 382 28.51 16.64 -16.55
CA ALA A 382 29.43 15.51 -16.45
C ALA A 382 30.52 15.76 -15.40
N LYS A 383 31.25 16.88 -15.51
CA LYS A 383 32.31 17.24 -14.54
C LYS A 383 31.81 17.36 -13.10
N TYR A 384 30.57 17.80 -12.91
CA TYR A 384 29.96 17.90 -11.59
C TYR A 384 29.68 16.52 -11.00
N PHE A 385 29.00 15.66 -11.77
CA PHE A 385 28.61 14.34 -11.30
C PHE A 385 29.77 13.33 -11.23
N THR A 386 30.87 13.52 -11.99
CA THR A 386 32.11 12.76 -11.76
C THR A 386 32.65 12.98 -10.35
N LYS A 387 32.44 14.16 -9.76
CA LYS A 387 32.87 14.48 -8.39
C LYS A 387 31.87 14.02 -7.32
N ARG A 388 30.59 13.87 -7.68
CA ARG A 388 29.50 13.55 -6.74
C ARG A 388 28.32 12.89 -7.45
N ARG A 389 28.15 11.58 -7.24
CA ARG A 389 26.98 10.82 -7.73
C ARG A 389 25.92 10.55 -6.65
N ASN A 390 26.32 10.52 -5.37
CA ASN A 390 25.45 10.26 -4.21
C ASN A 390 25.05 11.57 -3.49
N PHE A 391 23.77 11.69 -3.18
CA PHE A 391 23.19 12.85 -2.50
C PHE A 391 22.21 12.41 -1.42
N PRO A 392 22.23 12.91 -0.18
CA PRO A 392 23.29 13.62 0.57
C PRO A 392 24.62 12.86 0.76
N PRO A 393 25.71 13.45 1.33
CA PRO A 393 25.72 14.13 2.64
C PRO A 393 25.39 15.62 2.53
N PHE A 394 24.36 16.08 3.25
CA PHE A 394 24.10 17.50 3.45
C PHE A 394 24.98 17.95 4.61
N ILE A 395 26.15 18.52 4.33
CA ILE A 395 26.75 19.41 5.32
C ILE A 395 26.02 20.73 5.15
N PHE A 396 25.01 20.98 5.99
CA PHE A 396 24.53 22.34 6.21
C PHE A 396 25.69 23.12 6.82
N LYS A 397 26.17 24.14 6.11
CA LYS A 397 26.94 25.22 6.73
C LYS A 397 25.98 26.32 7.12
#